data_AF-A0A7C5PT28-F1
#
_entry.id   AF-A0A7C5PT28-F1
#
_cell.length_a   1.000
_cell.length_b   1.000
_cell.length_c   1.000
_cell.angle_alpha   90.00
_cell.angle_beta   90.00
_cell.angle_gamma   90.00
#
_symmetry.space_group_name_H-M   'P 1'
#
loop_
_entity.id
_entity.type
_entity.pdbx_description
1 polymer ?
#
loop_
_entity_poly.entity_id
_entity_poly.type
_entity_poly.pdbx_seq_one_letter_code
_entity_poly.pdbx_strand_id
1 'polypeptide(L)'
;MRRLMFLPSRVGLTAALLPYVPLLLPAQGSLLPRPAPIQVSNEKLRVLLDPSTGGILQVTNLAKNLDLLEGLSPHPPWRIQVKGTLQPGPKTLLFSFRNDSKGRHIDLRWTTTIPGLTVRAVVSALKEGTVTFQSQVLSSPGTPEISYFEYPILSGIGNLGGAGADVTLVHPVATGYSIRDPVRNAPGLPLSHPYPEAFHGCALQAWGYTARSRGGFSLEVHDSLATAKAFPWKTCKGGLLETWIRWFPWDAGPGKGMDLSGIPVVIRANQGDGWEEAAAAYRSWAEKQSWCARGPLWKRPAGGRIRWLEDTGLSTLGISFRDPAQEGIFSLYRAFTGLHVLHVGGFWWPGKKPAVEWYGGYRGWHDSRLRKENLAAASQDGDHAALWLFDLYFSTNAPSWTWRIPGDPVSPWKPYAVSPPDPPSGAWRFMCPASKTWQDLHAWREVLLQTLYDPDAFYFDIG
;
A
#
# COMPACT_ATOMS: atom_id res chain seq x y z
N MET A 1 39.62 31.17 31.32
CA MET A 1 40.77 31.84 30.64
C MET A 1 40.94 31.16 29.30
N ARG A 2 40.93 31.75 28.10
CA ARG A 2 40.89 33.14 27.59
C ARG A 2 40.00 33.12 26.33
N ARG A 3 39.20 34.17 26.14
CA ARG A 3 38.49 34.50 24.89
C ARG A 3 39.51 35.02 23.87
N LEU A 4 39.31 34.70 22.59
CA LEU A 4 39.94 35.41 21.48
C LEU A 4 38.83 35.98 20.59
N MET A 5 38.73 37.31 20.64
CA MET A 5 37.98 38.14 19.71
C MET A 5 38.73 38.20 18.37
N PHE A 6 38.01 38.13 17.27
CA PHE A 6 38.45 38.71 16.00
C PHE A 6 37.30 39.51 15.39
N LEU A 7 37.56 40.81 15.20
CA LEU A 7 36.76 41.78 14.45
C LEU A 7 36.83 41.47 12.94
N PRO A 8 35.76 41.66 12.17
CA PRO A 8 35.89 41.81 10.72
C PRO A 8 36.08 43.29 10.34
N SER A 9 37.07 43.50 9.49
CA SER A 9 37.43 44.75 8.83
C SER A 9 36.39 45.16 7.79
N ARG A 10 36.07 46.46 7.78
CA ARG A 10 35.27 47.13 6.77
C ARG A 10 36.07 47.26 5.46
N VAL A 11 35.50 46.79 4.35
CA VAL A 11 35.89 47.21 3.00
C VAL A 11 34.67 47.89 2.38
N GLY A 12 34.81 49.18 2.13
CA GLY A 12 33.81 49.98 1.43
C GLY A 12 33.88 49.73 -0.07
N LEU A 13 32.71 49.52 -0.67
CA LEU A 13 32.50 49.58 -2.12
C LEU A 13 31.28 50.46 -2.35
N THR A 14 31.55 51.70 -2.71
CA THR A 14 30.59 52.67 -3.24
C THR A 14 30.21 52.26 -4.66
N ALA A 15 29.00 51.71 -4.84
CA ALA A 15 28.37 51.55 -6.14
C ALA A 15 27.33 52.66 -6.34
N ALA A 16 27.48 53.41 -7.42
CA ALA A 16 26.58 54.48 -7.82
C ALA A 16 25.17 53.95 -8.13
N LEU A 17 24.16 54.54 -7.49
CA LEU A 17 22.75 54.30 -7.76
C LEU A 17 22.34 55.03 -9.05
N LEU A 18 22.05 54.28 -10.11
CA LEU A 18 21.22 54.75 -11.22
C LEU A 18 19.74 54.49 -10.87
N PRO A 19 18.82 55.42 -11.15
CA PRO A 19 17.40 55.22 -10.87
C PRO A 19 16.81 54.17 -11.82
N TYR A 20 16.41 53.03 -11.26
CA TYR A 20 15.59 52.04 -11.94
C TYR A 20 14.18 52.62 -12.10
N VAL A 21 13.82 53.04 -13.32
CA VAL A 21 12.43 53.31 -13.69
C VAL A 21 11.79 51.96 -14.00
N PRO A 22 10.82 51.46 -13.22
CA PRO A 22 10.11 50.25 -13.61
C PRO A 22 9.28 50.57 -14.84
N LEU A 23 9.60 49.92 -15.97
CA LEU A 23 8.67 49.82 -17.09
C LEU A 23 7.43 49.08 -16.58
N LEU A 24 6.38 49.84 -16.25
CA LEU A 24 5.03 49.33 -16.10
C LEU A 24 4.56 48.84 -17.48
N LEU A 25 4.86 47.58 -17.79
CA LEU A 25 4.13 46.87 -18.82
C LEU A 25 2.68 46.74 -18.34
N PRO A 26 1.68 47.21 -19.10
CA PRO A 26 0.29 47.02 -18.73
C PRO A 26 0.02 45.51 -18.67
N ALA A 27 -0.38 45.03 -17.50
CA ALA A 27 -0.95 43.71 -17.30
C ALA A 27 -2.36 43.67 -17.93
N GLN A 28 -2.42 43.80 -19.26
CA GLN A 28 -3.57 43.42 -20.06
C GLN A 28 -3.25 42.07 -20.69
N GLY A 29 -3.21 41.04 -19.84
CA GLY A 29 -3.36 39.68 -20.31
C GLY A 29 -4.77 39.58 -20.88
N SER A 30 -4.89 39.66 -22.21
CA SER A 30 -6.13 39.27 -22.88
C SER A 30 -6.42 37.83 -22.44
N LEU A 31 -7.50 37.67 -21.69
CA LEU A 31 -8.03 36.37 -21.30
C LEU A 31 -8.56 35.72 -22.57
N LEU A 32 -7.68 35.08 -23.35
CA LEU A 32 -8.13 34.10 -24.33
C LEU A 32 -9.08 33.15 -23.59
N PRO A 33 -10.27 32.87 -24.14
CA PRO A 33 -11.23 31.98 -23.50
C PRO A 33 -10.53 30.66 -23.23
N ARG A 34 -10.59 30.19 -21.96
CA ARG A 34 -10.05 28.88 -21.63
C ARG A 34 -10.75 27.84 -22.53
N PRO A 35 -10.00 26.89 -23.09
CA PRO A 35 -10.63 25.82 -23.86
C PRO A 35 -11.64 25.09 -22.98
N ALA A 36 -12.71 24.58 -23.59
CA ALA A 36 -13.71 23.81 -22.86
C ALA A 36 -13.05 22.59 -22.19
N PRO A 37 -13.47 22.21 -20.97
CA PRO A 37 -13.02 20.99 -20.32
C PRO A 37 -13.24 19.76 -21.21
N ILE A 38 -12.28 18.84 -21.16
CA ILE A 38 -12.42 17.52 -21.77
C ILE A 38 -13.36 16.71 -20.89
N GLN A 39 -14.38 16.06 -21.47
CA GLN A 39 -15.37 15.30 -20.72
C GLN A 39 -15.31 13.80 -21.03
N VAL A 40 -15.36 12.99 -19.97
CA VAL A 40 -15.64 11.55 -20.00
C VAL A 40 -16.88 11.27 -19.15
N SER A 41 -17.92 10.66 -19.70
CA SER A 41 -19.15 10.42 -18.94
C SER A 41 -19.93 9.19 -19.37
N ASN A 42 -20.69 8.63 -18.44
CA ASN A 42 -21.77 7.67 -18.66
C ASN A 42 -23.07 8.17 -18.00
N GLU A 43 -24.04 7.27 -17.80
CA GLU A 43 -25.36 7.61 -17.25
C GLU A 43 -25.36 8.00 -15.76
N LYS A 44 -24.31 7.68 -14.99
CA LYS A 44 -24.24 7.99 -13.54
C LYS A 44 -23.04 8.81 -13.12
N LEU A 45 -21.98 8.86 -13.92
CA LEU A 45 -20.71 9.47 -13.56
C LEU A 45 -20.17 10.32 -14.70
N ARG A 46 -19.68 11.51 -14.36
CA ARG A 46 -18.97 12.42 -15.27
C ARG A 46 -17.64 12.81 -14.66
N VAL A 47 -16.59 12.80 -15.47
CA VAL A 47 -15.27 13.30 -15.14
C VAL A 47 -14.92 14.42 -16.13
N LEU A 48 -14.50 15.55 -15.59
CA LEU A 48 -13.97 16.67 -16.37
C LEU A 48 -12.47 16.73 -16.19
N LEU A 49 -11.74 16.84 -17.30
CA LEU A 49 -10.29 17.01 -17.34
C LEU A 49 -9.94 18.38 -17.91
N ASP A 50 -8.87 18.97 -17.37
CA ASP A 50 -8.33 20.22 -17.86
C ASP A 50 -7.72 20.01 -19.26
N PRO A 51 -8.09 20.82 -20.27
CA PRO A 51 -7.64 20.63 -21.64
C PRO A 51 -6.17 20.99 -21.85
N SER A 52 -5.54 21.66 -20.89
CA SER A 52 -4.14 22.10 -20.99
C SER A 52 -3.18 21.13 -20.30
N THR A 53 -3.65 20.42 -19.28
CA THR A 53 -2.82 19.55 -18.44
C THR A 53 -3.30 18.11 -18.39
N GLY A 54 -4.55 17.81 -18.74
CA GLY A 54 -5.17 16.51 -18.51
C GLY A 54 -5.45 16.22 -17.02
N GLY A 55 -5.28 17.20 -16.13
CA GLY A 55 -5.59 17.05 -14.71
C GLY A 55 -7.09 16.94 -14.46
N ILE A 56 -7.49 16.18 -13.44
CA ILE A 56 -8.92 16.02 -13.10
C ILE A 56 -9.42 17.31 -12.45
N LEU A 57 -10.43 17.93 -13.07
CA LEU A 57 -11.08 19.13 -12.58
C LEU A 57 -12.30 18.82 -11.73
N GLN A 58 -13.10 17.82 -12.12
CA GLN A 58 -14.35 17.50 -11.45
C GLN A 58 -14.68 16.02 -11.64
N VAL A 59 -15.32 15.43 -10.62
CA VAL A 59 -15.93 14.10 -10.68
C VAL A 59 -17.34 14.22 -10.11
N THR A 60 -18.36 14.02 -10.94
CA THR A 60 -19.78 14.23 -10.61
C THR A 60 -20.53 12.91 -10.64
N ASN A 61 -21.19 12.57 -9.53
CA ASN A 61 -22.24 11.55 -9.47
C ASN A 61 -23.55 12.19 -9.95
N LEU A 62 -23.90 11.92 -11.21
CA LEU A 62 -25.01 12.54 -11.92
C LEU A 62 -26.37 12.17 -11.30
N ALA A 63 -26.51 10.94 -10.81
CA ALA A 63 -27.77 10.45 -10.24
C ALA A 63 -28.11 11.12 -8.90
N LYS A 64 -27.09 11.60 -8.18
CA LYS A 64 -27.25 12.26 -6.87
C LYS A 64 -26.96 13.76 -6.90
N ASN A 65 -26.57 14.29 -8.05
CA ASN A 65 -26.09 15.66 -8.21
C ASN A 65 -25.03 16.01 -7.15
N LEU A 66 -24.03 15.13 -7.01
CA LEU A 66 -22.93 15.29 -6.07
C LEU A 66 -21.62 15.46 -6.83
N ASP A 67 -20.84 16.45 -6.43
CA ASP A 67 -19.46 16.61 -6.88
C ASP A 67 -18.50 16.14 -5.79
N LEU A 68 -17.52 15.33 -6.17
CA LEU A 68 -16.45 14.90 -5.27
C LEU A 68 -15.44 16.02 -5.01
N LEU A 69 -15.16 16.83 -6.04
CA LEU A 69 -14.13 17.87 -6.04
C LEU A 69 -14.78 19.25 -6.01
N GLU A 70 -14.30 20.12 -5.12
CA GLU A 70 -14.73 21.50 -5.01
C GLU A 70 -13.93 22.41 -5.95
N GLY A 71 -14.64 23.09 -6.85
CA GLY A 71 -14.07 24.05 -7.79
C GLY A 71 -13.43 23.42 -9.04
N LEU A 72 -13.02 24.26 -9.98
CA LEU A 72 -12.39 23.87 -11.26
C LEU A 72 -10.93 24.36 -11.31
N SER A 73 -10.16 24.02 -10.27
CA SER A 73 -8.74 24.38 -10.22
C SER A 73 -7.89 23.27 -10.84
N PRO A 74 -7.01 23.58 -11.80
CA PRO A 74 -6.14 22.56 -12.39
C PRO A 74 -5.08 22.13 -11.37
N HIS A 75 -4.99 20.82 -11.15
CA HIS A 75 -3.92 20.17 -10.40
C HIS A 75 -3.02 19.36 -11.35
N PRO A 76 -1.76 19.09 -10.98
CA PRO A 76 -0.92 18.21 -11.78
C PRO A 76 -1.62 16.87 -12.03
N PRO A 77 -1.68 16.38 -13.28
CA PRO A 77 -2.39 15.14 -13.61
C PRO A 77 -1.78 13.91 -12.92
N TRP A 78 -0.47 13.93 -12.72
CA TRP A 78 0.33 12.87 -12.11
C TRP A 78 1.55 13.47 -11.40
N ARG A 79 2.24 12.64 -10.59
CA ARG A 79 3.57 12.94 -10.04
C ARG A 79 4.47 11.72 -10.21
N ILE A 80 5.77 11.93 -10.36
CA ILE A 80 6.76 10.84 -10.44
C ILE A 80 7.96 11.16 -9.59
N GLN A 81 8.42 10.23 -8.76
CA GLN A 81 9.68 10.39 -8.04
C GLN A 81 10.82 9.73 -8.80
N VAL A 82 11.86 10.50 -9.07
CA VAL A 82 13.05 10.06 -9.78
C VAL A 82 14.28 10.52 -9.00
N LYS A 83 15.18 9.59 -8.66
CA LYS A 83 16.38 9.86 -7.84
C LYS A 83 16.05 10.66 -6.55
N GLY A 84 14.98 10.28 -5.87
CA GLY A 84 14.50 10.95 -4.65
C GLY A 84 13.79 12.30 -4.87
N THR A 85 13.80 12.86 -6.08
CA THR A 85 13.14 14.13 -6.39
C THR A 85 11.76 13.89 -6.98
N LEU A 86 10.73 14.51 -6.39
CA LEU A 86 9.37 14.46 -6.89
C LEU A 86 9.17 15.48 -8.02
N GLN A 87 8.75 15.00 -9.18
CA GLN A 87 8.48 15.79 -10.38
C GLN A 87 6.97 15.78 -10.66
N PRO A 88 6.28 16.92 -10.60
CA PRO A 88 4.87 17.01 -10.99
C PRO A 88 4.73 16.98 -12.52
N GLY A 89 3.56 16.53 -13.00
CA GLY A 89 3.21 16.60 -14.42
C GLY A 89 3.25 18.02 -15.01
N PRO A 90 3.49 18.16 -16.33
CA PRO A 90 3.68 19.44 -16.99
C PRO A 90 2.42 20.32 -16.97
N LYS A 91 2.62 21.64 -16.98
CA LYS A 91 1.52 22.62 -16.90
C LYS A 91 0.83 22.95 -18.23
N THR A 92 1.42 22.76 -19.40
CA THR A 92 0.76 23.12 -20.68
C THR A 92 1.40 22.53 -21.95
N LEU A 93 2.73 22.60 -22.11
CA LEU A 93 3.35 22.44 -23.45
C LEU A 93 3.64 21.02 -23.92
N LEU A 94 3.38 20.00 -23.10
CA LEU A 94 3.79 18.61 -23.38
C LEU A 94 2.63 17.62 -23.26
N PHE A 95 1.39 18.11 -23.35
CA PHE A 95 0.18 17.31 -23.23
C PHE A 95 -0.55 17.22 -24.57
N SER A 96 -1.00 16.02 -24.92
CA SER A 96 -1.94 15.81 -26.02
C SER A 96 -3.00 14.77 -25.64
N PHE A 97 -4.15 14.87 -26.28
CA PHE A 97 -5.24 13.92 -26.10
C PHE A 97 -5.92 13.55 -27.40
N ARG A 98 -6.54 12.38 -27.42
CA ARG A 98 -7.44 11.92 -28.48
C ARG A 98 -8.71 11.38 -27.84
N ASN A 99 -9.86 11.86 -28.29
CA ASN A 99 -11.15 11.36 -27.85
C ASN A 99 -11.74 10.42 -28.91
N ASP A 100 -12.53 9.45 -28.47
CA ASP A 100 -13.46 8.79 -29.38
C ASP A 100 -14.57 9.76 -29.81
N SER A 101 -15.31 9.40 -30.86
CA SER A 101 -16.41 10.23 -31.36
C SER A 101 -17.58 10.37 -30.37
N LYS A 102 -17.56 9.65 -29.24
CA LYS A 102 -18.66 9.54 -28.29
C LYS A 102 -18.33 10.12 -26.91
N GLY A 103 -17.14 10.67 -26.69
CA GLY A 103 -16.72 11.20 -25.40
C GLY A 103 -16.59 10.15 -24.29
N ARG A 104 -16.38 8.88 -24.65
CA ARG A 104 -16.31 7.78 -23.67
C ARG A 104 -14.90 7.29 -23.42
N HIS A 105 -13.96 7.61 -24.30
CA HIS A 105 -12.62 7.08 -24.25
C HIS A 105 -11.62 8.15 -24.63
N ILE A 106 -10.66 8.40 -23.76
CA ILE A 106 -9.67 9.47 -23.96
C ILE A 106 -8.28 8.92 -23.71
N ASP A 107 -7.48 8.95 -24.78
CA ASP A 107 -6.04 8.74 -24.71
C ASP A 107 -5.37 10.05 -24.30
N LEU A 108 -4.55 9.99 -23.26
CA LEU A 108 -3.78 11.10 -22.72
C LEU A 108 -2.30 10.78 -22.86
N ARG A 109 -1.51 11.75 -23.30
CA ARG A 109 -0.05 11.61 -23.40
C ARG A 109 0.64 12.85 -22.85
N TRP A 110 1.61 12.62 -21.97
CA TRP A 110 2.49 13.65 -21.43
C TRP A 110 3.94 13.33 -21.74
N THR A 111 4.60 14.21 -22.47
CA THR A 111 6.07 14.23 -22.51
C THR A 111 6.57 14.91 -21.25
N THR A 112 7.64 14.41 -20.64
CA THR A 112 8.17 14.98 -19.40
C THR A 112 9.41 15.81 -19.65
N THR A 113 9.82 16.61 -18.67
CA THR A 113 11.11 17.32 -18.71
C THR A 113 12.30 16.40 -18.53
N ILE A 114 12.07 15.13 -18.14
CA ILE A 114 13.10 14.11 -18.05
C ILE A 114 13.26 13.47 -19.44
N PRO A 115 14.44 13.59 -20.09
CA PRO A 115 14.66 12.99 -21.40
C PRO A 115 14.39 11.48 -21.40
N GLY A 116 13.67 11.00 -22.42
CA GLY A 116 13.35 9.59 -22.58
C GLY A 116 12.16 9.08 -21.76
N LEU A 117 11.53 9.92 -20.93
CA LEU A 117 10.39 9.56 -20.09
C LEU A 117 9.07 10.18 -20.60
N THR A 118 8.06 9.34 -20.82
CA THR A 118 6.72 9.72 -21.28
C THR A 118 5.67 9.04 -20.41
N VAL A 119 4.63 9.77 -19.99
CA VAL A 119 3.46 9.19 -19.32
C VAL A 119 2.33 9.06 -20.33
N ARG A 120 1.64 7.94 -20.34
CA ARG A 120 0.40 7.72 -21.07
C ARG A 120 -0.69 7.33 -20.09
N ALA A 121 -1.92 7.75 -20.37
CA ALA A 121 -3.08 7.25 -19.67
C ALA A 121 -4.26 7.11 -20.60
N VAL A 122 -5.19 6.26 -20.19
CA VAL A 122 -6.47 6.06 -20.85
C VAL A 122 -7.55 6.28 -19.81
N VAL A 123 -8.51 7.16 -20.12
CA VAL A 123 -9.68 7.40 -19.28
C VAL A 123 -10.91 6.92 -20.03
N SER A 124 -11.65 5.97 -19.46
CA SER A 124 -12.80 5.35 -20.13
C SER A 124 -14.05 5.36 -19.26
N ALA A 125 -15.16 5.85 -19.80
CA ALA A 125 -16.49 5.66 -19.23
C ALA A 125 -16.99 4.25 -19.58
N LEU A 126 -17.12 3.41 -18.55
CA LEU A 126 -17.72 2.09 -18.68
C LEU A 126 -19.21 2.15 -18.32
N LYS A 127 -19.89 1.00 -18.43
CA LYS A 127 -21.28 0.86 -17.97
C LYS A 127 -21.34 0.91 -16.44
N GLU A 128 -22.56 1.04 -15.90
CA GLU A 128 -22.87 0.91 -14.47
C GLU A 128 -22.30 2.03 -13.58
N GLY A 129 -22.12 3.23 -14.14
CA GLY A 129 -21.67 4.38 -13.36
C GLY A 129 -20.20 4.34 -12.95
N THR A 130 -19.33 3.75 -13.78
CA THR A 130 -17.89 3.68 -13.53
C THR A 130 -17.07 4.39 -14.60
N VAL A 131 -15.99 5.05 -14.18
CA VAL A 131 -14.94 5.57 -15.07
C VAL A 131 -13.62 4.94 -14.64
N THR A 132 -12.86 4.43 -15.60
CA THR A 132 -11.56 3.81 -15.37
C THR A 132 -10.42 4.69 -15.81
N PHE A 133 -9.30 4.56 -15.09
CA PHE A 133 -8.04 5.21 -15.36
C PHE A 133 -6.99 4.10 -15.47
N GLN A 134 -6.39 3.97 -16.65
CA GLN A 134 -5.25 3.10 -16.90
C GLN A 134 -4.05 3.98 -17.23
N SER A 135 -2.84 3.54 -16.91
CA SER A 135 -1.65 4.37 -17.11
C SER A 135 -0.42 3.56 -17.47
N GLN A 136 0.55 4.22 -18.07
CA GLN A 136 1.84 3.64 -18.40
C GLN A 136 2.91 4.73 -18.31
N VAL A 137 4.03 4.42 -17.68
CA VAL A 137 5.24 5.25 -17.73
C VAL A 137 6.23 4.56 -18.66
N LEU A 138 6.47 5.18 -19.80
CA LEU A 138 7.43 4.73 -20.80
C LEU A 138 8.78 5.38 -20.53
N SER A 139 9.83 4.56 -20.50
CA SER A 139 11.21 4.99 -20.29
C SER A 139 12.10 4.47 -21.43
N SER A 140 13.12 5.24 -21.78
CA SER A 140 14.16 4.87 -22.76
C SER A 140 15.49 4.55 -22.05
N PRO A 141 16.44 3.84 -22.69
CA PRO A 141 17.79 3.68 -22.16
C PRO A 141 18.40 5.02 -21.75
N GLY A 142 19.05 5.07 -20.58
CA GLY A 142 19.62 6.30 -20.01
C GLY A 142 18.66 7.13 -19.14
N THR A 143 17.36 6.78 -19.11
CA THR A 143 16.42 7.40 -18.17
C THR A 143 16.79 7.01 -16.73
N PRO A 144 16.81 7.94 -15.77
CA PRO A 144 16.97 7.61 -14.36
C PRO A 144 15.96 6.59 -13.83
N GLU A 145 16.30 5.91 -12.74
CA GLU A 145 15.37 5.03 -12.01
C GLU A 145 14.17 5.80 -11.45
N ILE A 146 12.98 5.23 -11.64
CA ILE A 146 11.72 5.69 -11.06
C ILE A 146 11.56 5.02 -9.69
N SER A 147 11.32 5.81 -8.65
CA SER A 147 11.06 5.30 -7.29
C SER A 147 9.57 5.02 -7.07
N TYR A 148 8.70 5.91 -7.56
CA TYR A 148 7.24 5.69 -7.60
C TYR A 148 6.56 6.61 -8.62
N PHE A 149 5.34 6.25 -8.98
CA PHE A 149 4.45 7.03 -9.86
C PHE A 149 3.09 7.24 -9.19
N GLU A 150 2.51 8.43 -9.28
CA GLU A 150 1.25 8.80 -8.62
C GLU A 150 0.19 9.18 -9.65
N TYR A 151 -0.85 8.36 -9.81
CA TYR A 151 -1.97 8.56 -10.74
C TYR A 151 -3.13 7.57 -10.48
N PRO A 152 -4.40 7.99 -10.60
CA PRO A 152 -4.87 9.37 -10.77
C PRO A 152 -4.71 10.18 -9.48
N ILE A 153 -4.69 11.52 -9.60
CA ILE A 153 -4.69 12.44 -8.46
C ILE A 153 -6.05 13.14 -8.40
N LEU A 154 -6.72 13.04 -7.26
CA LEU A 154 -7.99 13.71 -6.95
C LEU A 154 -7.70 14.73 -5.86
N SER A 155 -7.74 16.02 -6.20
CA SER A 155 -7.44 17.12 -5.27
C SER A 155 -8.62 18.07 -5.18
N GLY A 156 -8.83 18.66 -4.01
CA GLY A 156 -9.99 19.51 -3.75
C GLY A 156 -11.19 18.73 -3.23
N ILE A 157 -10.99 17.55 -2.62
CA ILE A 157 -12.08 16.76 -2.05
C ILE A 157 -12.62 17.47 -0.81
N GLY A 158 -13.87 17.88 -0.87
CA GLY A 158 -14.54 18.59 0.21
C GLY A 158 -15.61 17.77 0.92
N ASN A 159 -16.52 18.44 1.61
CA ASN A 159 -17.64 17.78 2.29
C ASN A 159 -18.74 17.47 1.27
N LEU A 160 -18.92 16.19 0.96
CA LEU A 160 -19.96 15.73 0.04
C LEU A 160 -21.33 16.23 0.48
N GLY A 161 -21.95 17.05 -0.37
CA GLY A 161 -23.26 17.59 -0.10
C GLY A 161 -23.30 18.86 0.75
N GLY A 162 -22.16 19.43 1.11
CA GLY A 162 -22.06 20.72 1.79
C GLY A 162 -22.00 20.61 3.33
N ALA A 163 -22.09 21.77 3.98
CA ALA A 163 -21.93 21.88 5.42
C ALA A 163 -22.99 21.08 6.20
N GLY A 164 -22.55 20.32 7.21
CA GLY A 164 -23.42 19.52 8.08
C GLY A 164 -23.81 18.15 7.53
N ALA A 165 -23.35 17.77 6.34
CA ALA A 165 -23.54 16.41 5.84
C ALA A 165 -22.75 15.38 6.68
N ASP A 166 -23.37 14.22 6.93
CA ASP A 166 -22.72 13.08 7.60
C ASP A 166 -21.83 12.34 6.58
N VAL A 167 -20.62 12.87 6.40
CA VAL A 167 -19.63 12.35 5.45
C VAL A 167 -18.69 11.37 6.15
N THR A 168 -18.48 10.22 5.53
CA THR A 168 -17.58 9.17 6.01
C THR A 168 -16.59 8.77 4.91
N LEU A 169 -15.31 8.74 5.27
CA LEU A 169 -14.24 8.08 4.52
C LEU A 169 -14.02 6.68 5.14
N VAL A 170 -14.16 5.62 4.36
CA VAL A 170 -13.61 4.31 4.72
C VAL A 170 -12.29 4.07 4.03
N HIS A 171 -11.26 3.78 4.84
CA HIS A 171 -9.89 3.59 4.37
C HIS A 171 -9.41 2.17 4.70
N PRO A 172 -8.72 1.47 3.77
CA PRO A 172 -8.41 0.05 3.92
C PRO A 172 -7.20 -0.26 4.81
N VAL A 173 -6.75 0.71 5.63
CA VAL A 173 -5.56 0.52 6.47
C VAL A 173 -5.86 -0.38 7.67
N ALA A 174 -4.91 -1.23 8.04
CA ALA A 174 -5.04 -2.34 8.96
C ALA A 174 -6.27 -3.20 8.59
N THR A 175 -7.21 -3.35 9.52
CA THR A 175 -8.50 -4.03 9.30
C THR A 175 -9.58 -3.13 8.69
N GLY A 176 -9.29 -1.84 8.53
CA GLY A 176 -10.17 -0.81 7.99
C GLY A 176 -10.56 0.25 9.03
N TYR A 177 -10.50 1.53 8.64
CA TYR A 177 -11.03 2.65 9.44
C TYR A 177 -12.23 3.29 8.77
N SER A 178 -13.17 3.76 9.60
CA SER A 178 -14.27 4.64 9.21
C SER A 178 -14.06 6.00 9.87
N ILE A 179 -13.78 7.02 9.06
CA ILE A 179 -13.44 8.38 9.50
C ILE A 179 -14.62 9.29 9.17
N ARG A 180 -15.35 9.73 10.18
CA ARG A 180 -16.44 10.70 10.04
C ARG A 180 -15.89 12.11 9.94
N ASP A 181 -16.58 12.99 9.20
CA ASP A 181 -16.12 14.36 8.89
C ASP A 181 -14.63 14.39 8.49
N PRO A 182 -14.26 13.67 7.42
CA PRO A 182 -12.87 13.45 7.05
C PRO A 182 -12.12 14.74 6.71
N VAL A 183 -12.78 15.78 6.20
CA VAL A 183 -12.15 17.10 5.98
C VAL A 183 -11.55 17.64 7.28
N ARG A 184 -12.25 17.43 8.41
CA ARG A 184 -11.80 17.84 9.73
C ARG A 184 -10.89 16.81 10.41
N ASN A 185 -11.19 15.52 10.27
CA ASN A 185 -10.61 14.46 11.11
C ASN A 185 -9.54 13.60 10.42
N ALA A 186 -9.45 13.61 9.09
CA ALA A 186 -8.35 12.96 8.37
C ALA A 186 -7.00 13.71 8.46
N PRO A 187 -6.94 15.06 8.54
CA PRO A 187 -5.68 15.76 8.75
C PRO A 187 -4.95 15.24 10.00
N GLY A 188 -3.71 14.81 9.84
CA GLY A 188 -2.89 14.25 10.93
C GLY A 188 -2.99 12.73 11.08
N LEU A 189 -3.93 12.06 10.42
CA LEU A 189 -3.91 10.60 10.32
C LEU A 189 -2.87 10.15 9.29
N PRO A 190 -2.11 9.07 9.56
CA PRO A 190 -1.05 8.60 8.68
C PRO A 190 -1.58 7.84 7.46
N LEU A 191 -2.59 8.35 6.74
CA LEU A 191 -3.28 7.62 5.66
C LEU A 191 -2.46 7.49 4.36
N SER A 192 -1.19 7.11 4.43
CA SER A 192 -0.30 6.88 3.28
C SER A 192 0.43 5.54 3.45
N HIS A 193 -0.36 4.47 3.46
CA HIS A 193 0.13 3.13 3.76
C HIS A 193 0.23 2.23 2.53
N PRO A 194 1.21 1.31 2.49
CA PRO A 194 1.42 0.40 1.36
C PRO A 194 0.40 -0.76 1.36
N TYR A 195 0.20 -1.33 0.18
CA TYR A 195 -0.51 -2.57 -0.13
C TYR A 195 0.43 -3.45 -0.97
N PRO A 196 0.39 -4.78 -0.82
CA PRO A 196 -0.35 -5.52 0.21
C PRO A 196 0.41 -5.48 1.55
N GLU A 197 -0.23 -5.01 2.61
CA GLU A 197 0.28 -5.08 3.98
C GLU A 197 -0.94 -4.96 4.91
N ALA A 198 -1.29 -5.99 5.68
CA ALA A 198 -2.52 -5.99 6.48
C ALA A 198 -2.31 -5.75 7.98
N PHE A 199 -1.07 -5.54 8.43
CA PHE A 199 -0.71 -5.32 9.82
C PHE A 199 -0.75 -3.82 10.16
N HIS A 200 0.05 -3.02 9.47
CA HIS A 200 0.05 -1.56 9.59
C HIS A 200 -0.36 -0.84 8.30
N GLY A 201 -0.50 -1.56 7.18
CA GLY A 201 -0.74 -1.01 5.86
C GLY A 201 -2.15 -1.27 5.34
N CYS A 202 -2.35 -1.31 4.02
CA CYS A 202 -3.65 -1.58 3.43
C CYS A 202 -3.88 -3.07 3.12
N ALA A 203 -4.97 -3.63 3.65
CA ALA A 203 -5.39 -5.02 3.39
C ALA A 203 -6.23 -5.17 2.11
N LEU A 204 -6.84 -4.07 1.64
CA LEU A 204 -7.72 -4.05 0.47
C LEU A 204 -7.24 -3.00 -0.54
N GLN A 205 -7.71 -3.13 -1.78
CA GLN A 205 -7.35 -2.24 -2.87
C GLN A 205 -8.45 -1.20 -3.19
N ALA A 206 -9.14 -0.70 -2.17
CA ALA A 206 -10.24 0.23 -2.37
C ALA A 206 -10.48 1.13 -1.15
N TRP A 207 -11.09 2.29 -1.39
CA TRP A 207 -11.66 3.16 -0.37
C TRP A 207 -13.03 3.69 -0.79
N GLY A 208 -13.81 4.21 0.16
CA GLY A 208 -15.12 4.79 -0.07
C GLY A 208 -15.25 6.16 0.60
N TYR A 209 -15.89 7.11 -0.07
CA TYR A 209 -16.17 8.46 0.41
C TYR A 209 -17.65 8.76 0.21
N THR A 210 -18.43 8.71 1.28
CA THR A 210 -19.90 8.66 1.21
C THR A 210 -20.54 9.69 2.12
N ALA A 211 -21.64 10.28 1.68
CA ALA A 211 -22.52 11.10 2.51
C ALA A 211 -23.81 10.32 2.78
N ARG A 212 -24.14 10.15 4.06
CA ARG A 212 -25.30 9.34 4.47
C ARG A 212 -26.58 9.83 3.79
N SER A 213 -27.33 8.88 3.23
CA SER A 213 -28.58 9.11 2.48
C SER A 213 -28.48 10.03 1.25
N ARG A 214 -27.25 10.35 0.82
CA ARG A 214 -26.99 11.18 -0.37
C ARG A 214 -26.22 10.44 -1.46
N GLY A 215 -25.57 9.33 -1.14
CA GLY A 215 -24.66 8.63 -2.06
C GLY A 215 -23.21 9.05 -1.87
N GLY A 216 -22.38 8.80 -2.86
CA GLY A 216 -20.98 9.18 -2.80
C GLY A 216 -20.14 8.58 -3.91
N PHE A 217 -18.92 8.23 -3.57
CA PHE A 217 -17.92 7.72 -4.49
C PHE A 217 -17.11 6.59 -3.85
N SER A 218 -16.63 5.66 -4.66
CA SER A 218 -15.53 4.78 -4.29
C SER A 218 -14.45 4.80 -5.34
N LEU A 219 -13.24 4.49 -4.91
CA LEU A 219 -12.12 4.22 -5.79
C LEU A 219 -11.63 2.81 -5.50
N GLU A 220 -11.50 2.02 -6.55
CA GLU A 220 -11.07 0.63 -6.51
C GLU A 220 -9.87 0.47 -7.45
N VAL A 221 -8.91 -0.38 -7.10
CA VAL A 221 -7.84 -0.78 -8.01
C VAL A 221 -8.05 -2.24 -8.35
N HIS A 222 -8.42 -2.51 -9.61
CA HIS A 222 -8.71 -3.85 -10.10
C HIS A 222 -7.42 -4.52 -10.57
N ASP A 223 -6.53 -4.81 -9.62
CA ASP A 223 -5.23 -5.45 -9.88
C ASP A 223 -5.18 -6.87 -9.34
N SER A 224 -5.31 -7.86 -10.22
CA SER A 224 -5.24 -9.30 -9.91
C SER A 224 -3.83 -9.80 -9.58
N LEU A 225 -2.79 -8.97 -9.69
CA LEU A 225 -1.40 -9.32 -9.41
C LEU A 225 -0.93 -8.83 -8.04
N ALA A 226 -1.77 -8.08 -7.32
CA ALA A 226 -1.43 -7.47 -6.04
C ALA A 226 -0.11 -6.66 -6.09
N THR A 227 0.10 -5.92 -7.17
CA THR A 227 1.22 -5.00 -7.36
C THR A 227 1.37 -4.08 -6.16
N ALA A 228 2.60 -3.78 -5.76
CA ALA A 228 2.86 -2.86 -4.66
C ALA A 228 2.33 -1.46 -4.96
N LYS A 229 1.46 -0.94 -4.09
CA LYS A 229 0.91 0.42 -4.22
C LYS A 229 0.59 1.03 -2.85
N ALA A 230 0.17 2.28 -2.80
CA ALA A 230 -0.38 2.89 -1.60
C ALA A 230 -1.62 3.73 -1.96
N PHE A 231 -2.43 4.04 -0.94
CA PHE A 231 -3.65 4.84 -1.05
C PHE A 231 -3.57 6.16 -0.27
N PRO A 232 -2.66 7.09 -0.59
CA PRO A 232 -2.46 8.26 0.25
C PRO A 232 -3.68 9.20 0.33
N TRP A 233 -3.88 9.78 1.51
CA TRP A 233 -4.73 10.94 1.76
C TRP A 233 -3.94 12.02 2.49
N LYS A 234 -4.15 13.28 2.11
CA LYS A 234 -3.61 14.44 2.84
C LYS A 234 -4.53 15.66 2.68
N THR A 235 -4.31 16.67 3.51
CA THR A 235 -4.89 18.00 3.30
C THR A 235 -4.16 18.75 2.19
N CYS A 236 -4.90 19.47 1.36
CA CYS A 236 -4.40 20.38 0.33
C CYS A 236 -4.90 21.83 0.59
N LYS A 237 -4.73 22.71 -0.39
CA LYS A 237 -5.01 24.14 -0.24
C LYS A 237 -6.49 24.36 0.11
N GLY A 238 -6.75 25.28 1.05
CA GLY A 238 -8.13 25.61 1.46
C GLY A 238 -8.75 24.65 2.46
N GLY A 239 -7.96 23.73 3.05
CA GLY A 239 -8.47 22.75 4.01
C GLY A 239 -9.16 21.54 3.38
N LEU A 240 -9.17 21.45 2.05
CA LEU A 240 -9.71 20.31 1.30
C LEU A 240 -8.75 19.12 1.36
N LEU A 241 -9.22 17.95 0.91
CA LEU A 241 -8.43 16.73 0.86
C LEU A 241 -7.90 16.45 -0.55
N GLU A 242 -6.82 15.69 -0.61
CA GLU A 242 -6.25 15.13 -1.83
C GLU A 242 -5.95 13.65 -1.61
N THR A 243 -6.32 12.81 -2.59
CA THR A 243 -5.98 11.38 -2.63
C THR A 243 -5.45 10.98 -4.01
N TRP A 244 -4.66 9.91 -4.04
CA TRP A 244 -4.11 9.35 -5.26
C TRP A 244 -3.75 7.88 -5.05
N ILE A 245 -3.41 7.19 -6.14
CA ILE A 245 -2.72 5.90 -6.05
C ILE A 245 -1.23 6.14 -6.27
N ARG A 246 -0.40 5.68 -5.33
CA ARG A 246 1.07 5.65 -5.50
C ARG A 246 1.47 4.24 -5.89
N TRP A 247 2.05 4.08 -7.07
CA TRP A 247 2.54 2.83 -7.62
C TRP A 247 4.03 2.69 -7.38
N PHE A 248 4.45 1.50 -6.91
CA PHE A 248 5.87 1.17 -6.76
C PHE A 248 6.30 0.20 -7.87
N PRO A 249 7.43 0.45 -8.54
CA PRO A 249 7.93 -0.46 -9.57
C PRO A 249 8.41 -1.78 -8.96
N TRP A 250 7.97 -2.89 -9.55
CA TRP A 250 8.42 -4.23 -9.13
C TRP A 250 9.81 -4.58 -9.68
N ASP A 251 10.21 -3.98 -10.80
CA ASP A 251 11.51 -4.16 -11.47
C ASP A 251 12.31 -2.85 -11.55
N ALA A 252 12.33 -2.09 -10.45
CA ALA A 252 13.00 -0.79 -10.36
C ALA A 252 14.44 -0.83 -10.91
N GLY A 253 14.76 0.10 -11.80
CA GLY A 253 16.11 0.31 -12.31
C GLY A 253 16.18 1.40 -13.39
N PRO A 254 17.40 1.87 -13.76
CA PRO A 254 17.57 2.82 -14.85
C PRO A 254 17.01 2.30 -16.18
N GLY A 255 16.35 3.17 -16.93
CA GLY A 255 15.73 2.86 -18.23
C GLY A 255 14.46 2.00 -18.14
N LYS A 256 14.04 1.58 -16.95
CA LYS A 256 12.81 0.81 -16.74
C LYS A 256 11.60 1.75 -16.64
N GLY A 257 10.51 1.36 -17.29
CA GLY A 257 9.21 2.02 -17.20
C GLY A 257 8.30 1.36 -16.17
N MET A 258 7.02 1.68 -16.21
CA MET A 258 5.97 1.01 -15.45
C MET A 258 4.76 0.79 -16.34
N ASP A 259 4.41 -0.47 -16.62
CA ASP A 259 3.21 -0.79 -17.40
C ASP A 259 2.04 -1.15 -16.49
N LEU A 260 1.12 -0.21 -16.32
CA LEU A 260 -0.10 -0.39 -15.53
C LEU A 260 -1.34 -0.41 -16.45
N SER A 261 -1.15 -0.60 -17.76
CA SER A 261 -2.24 -0.55 -18.74
C SER A 261 -3.25 -1.67 -18.53
N GLY A 262 -2.83 -2.82 -17.98
CA GLY A 262 -3.72 -3.93 -17.61
C GLY A 262 -4.43 -3.77 -16.26
N ILE A 263 -4.17 -2.69 -15.52
CA ILE A 263 -4.61 -2.53 -14.13
C ILE A 263 -5.44 -1.25 -14.00
N PRO A 264 -6.78 -1.31 -14.15
CA PRO A 264 -7.61 -0.12 -14.08
C PRO A 264 -7.80 0.34 -12.63
N VAL A 265 -7.63 1.64 -12.42
CA VAL A 265 -8.19 2.36 -11.26
C VAL A 265 -9.61 2.76 -11.62
N VAL A 266 -10.59 2.30 -10.85
CA VAL A 266 -12.02 2.49 -11.10
C VAL A 266 -12.57 3.51 -10.12
N ILE A 267 -13.16 4.58 -10.62
CA ILE A 267 -14.01 5.48 -9.82
C ILE A 267 -15.47 5.13 -10.08
N ARG A 268 -16.26 4.98 -9.02
CA ARG A 268 -17.67 4.61 -9.08
C ARG A 268 -18.54 5.66 -8.39
N ALA A 269 -19.70 5.93 -8.99
CA ALA A 269 -20.78 6.70 -8.36
C ALA A 269 -21.64 5.80 -7.46
N ASN A 270 -21.57 5.98 -6.14
CA ASN A 270 -22.35 5.24 -5.15
C ASN A 270 -23.71 5.90 -4.91
N GLN A 271 -24.75 5.09 -4.74
CA GLN A 271 -26.15 5.54 -4.66
C GLN A 271 -26.78 5.39 -3.28
N GLY A 272 -26.25 4.47 -2.49
CA GLY A 272 -26.72 4.09 -1.17
C GLY A 272 -26.20 4.99 -0.05
N ASP A 273 -26.44 4.54 1.17
CA ASP A 273 -26.36 5.38 2.37
C ASP A 273 -25.05 5.26 3.13
N GLY A 274 -24.14 4.39 2.68
CA GLY A 274 -22.97 4.04 3.47
C GLY A 274 -21.87 3.36 2.67
N TRP A 275 -20.82 3.02 3.41
CA TRP A 275 -19.60 2.42 2.89
C TRP A 275 -19.79 0.97 2.45
N GLU A 276 -20.86 0.31 2.88
CA GLU A 276 -21.20 -1.07 2.55
C GLU A 276 -21.39 -1.26 1.04
N GLU A 277 -21.92 -0.25 0.33
CA GLU A 277 -22.01 -0.29 -1.14
C GLU A 277 -20.63 -0.30 -1.79
N ALA A 278 -19.70 0.55 -1.32
CA ALA A 278 -18.33 0.57 -1.79
C ALA A 278 -17.61 -0.76 -1.53
N ALA A 279 -17.79 -1.31 -0.32
CA ALA A 279 -17.24 -2.62 0.05
C ALA A 279 -17.82 -3.75 -0.79
N ALA A 280 -19.13 -3.75 -1.04
CA ALA A 280 -19.81 -4.75 -1.86
C ALA A 280 -19.35 -4.68 -3.33
N ALA A 281 -19.18 -3.47 -3.88
CA ALA A 281 -18.67 -3.27 -5.22
C ALA A 281 -17.27 -3.86 -5.38
N TYR A 282 -16.33 -3.50 -4.49
CA TYR A 282 -14.98 -4.06 -4.50
C TYR A 282 -15.00 -5.58 -4.30
N ARG A 283 -15.79 -6.08 -3.34
CA ARG A 283 -15.94 -7.51 -3.06
C ARG A 283 -16.38 -8.29 -4.29
N SER A 284 -17.32 -7.76 -5.08
CA SER A 284 -17.82 -8.40 -6.29
C SER A 284 -16.74 -8.61 -7.37
N TRP A 285 -15.72 -7.75 -7.39
CA TRP A 285 -14.53 -7.93 -8.22
C TRP A 285 -13.53 -8.88 -7.54
N ALA A 286 -13.27 -8.69 -6.25
CA ALA A 286 -12.28 -9.46 -5.49
C ALA A 286 -12.62 -10.96 -5.44
N GLU A 287 -13.89 -11.31 -5.30
CA GLU A 287 -14.35 -12.72 -5.27
C GLU A 287 -14.07 -13.49 -6.56
N LYS A 288 -13.79 -12.80 -7.67
CA LYS A 288 -13.45 -13.41 -8.97
C LYS A 288 -11.94 -13.66 -9.12
N GLN A 289 -11.12 -13.19 -8.18
CA GLN A 289 -9.66 -13.30 -8.26
C GLN A 289 -9.16 -14.64 -7.72
N SER A 290 -7.96 -15.04 -8.16
CA SER A 290 -7.36 -16.34 -7.80
C SER A 290 -7.20 -16.52 -6.29
N TRP A 291 -6.85 -15.47 -5.55
CA TRP A 291 -6.72 -15.52 -4.08
C TRP A 291 -8.07 -15.71 -3.36
N CYS A 292 -9.20 -15.43 -4.01
CA CYS A 292 -10.54 -15.71 -3.49
C CYS A 292 -11.17 -16.98 -4.07
N ALA A 293 -10.48 -17.71 -4.96
CA ALA A 293 -11.04 -18.83 -5.73
C ALA A 293 -11.60 -19.97 -4.86
N ARG A 294 -11.09 -20.13 -3.62
CA ARG A 294 -11.61 -21.13 -2.67
C ARG A 294 -12.94 -20.73 -2.02
N GLY A 295 -13.47 -19.57 -2.35
CA GLY A 295 -14.69 -19.01 -1.77
C GLY A 295 -14.58 -18.76 -0.26
N PRO A 296 -15.68 -18.30 0.36
CA PRO A 296 -15.72 -18.05 1.79
C PRO A 296 -15.63 -19.36 2.58
N LEU A 297 -14.94 -19.33 3.72
CA LEU A 297 -14.67 -20.49 4.58
C LEU A 297 -15.95 -21.30 4.90
N TRP A 298 -17.05 -20.62 5.24
CA TRP A 298 -18.34 -21.21 5.59
C TRP A 298 -19.09 -21.88 4.43
N LYS A 299 -18.64 -21.75 3.17
CA LYS A 299 -19.16 -22.52 2.02
C LYS A 299 -18.27 -23.71 1.65
N ARG A 300 -17.06 -23.80 2.21
CA ARG A 300 -16.14 -24.89 1.87
C ARG A 300 -16.67 -26.22 2.42
N PRO A 301 -16.44 -27.35 1.72
CA PRO A 301 -16.75 -28.68 2.23
C PRO A 301 -16.12 -28.93 3.60
N ALA A 302 -16.65 -29.89 4.38
CA ALA A 302 -16.19 -30.16 5.75
C ALA A 302 -14.66 -30.38 5.86
N GLY A 303 -14.06 -31.10 4.90
CA GLY A 303 -12.60 -31.30 4.86
C GLY A 303 -11.77 -30.07 4.45
N GLY A 304 -12.43 -28.97 4.06
CA GLY A 304 -11.78 -27.69 3.75
C GLY A 304 -11.86 -26.67 4.88
N ARG A 305 -12.46 -27.04 6.02
CA ARG A 305 -12.54 -26.22 7.24
C ARG A 305 -11.69 -26.84 8.33
N ILE A 306 -11.06 -25.99 9.12
CA ILE A 306 -10.30 -26.40 10.31
C ILE A 306 -11.23 -26.19 11.50
N ARG A 307 -12.04 -27.20 11.82
CA ARG A 307 -13.12 -27.07 12.83
C ARG A 307 -12.59 -26.62 14.18
N TRP A 308 -11.42 -27.10 14.58
CA TRP A 308 -10.87 -26.74 15.86
C TRP A 308 -10.55 -25.25 16.01
N LEU A 309 -10.25 -24.54 14.92
CA LEU A 309 -10.11 -23.08 14.95
C LEU A 309 -11.45 -22.38 15.21
N GLU A 310 -12.59 -22.97 14.80
CA GLU A 310 -13.93 -22.44 15.08
C GLU A 310 -14.31 -22.66 16.56
N ASP A 311 -13.80 -23.72 17.18
CA ASP A 311 -14.04 -24.07 18.59
C ASP A 311 -13.01 -23.41 19.56
N THR A 312 -11.96 -22.80 19.02
CA THR A 312 -10.93 -22.10 19.81
C THR A 312 -11.43 -20.75 20.29
N GLY A 313 -11.44 -20.55 21.61
CA GLY A 313 -11.88 -19.30 22.24
C GLY A 313 -10.76 -18.37 22.70
N LEU A 314 -9.53 -18.88 22.81
CA LEU A 314 -8.36 -18.12 23.24
C LEU A 314 -7.14 -18.49 22.38
N SER A 315 -6.27 -17.52 22.10
CA SER A 315 -4.92 -17.81 21.64
C SER A 315 -3.89 -17.18 22.57
N THR A 316 -2.87 -17.96 22.92
CA THR A 316 -1.69 -17.45 23.63
C THR A 316 -0.57 -17.24 22.64
N LEU A 317 0.27 -16.23 22.86
CA LEU A 317 1.42 -15.93 22.02
C LEU A 317 2.68 -15.87 22.89
N GLY A 318 3.69 -16.67 22.57
CA GLY A 318 4.99 -16.61 23.26
C GLY A 318 5.27 -17.72 24.28
N ILE A 319 4.41 -18.74 24.40
CA ILE A 319 4.62 -19.81 25.40
C ILE A 319 5.83 -20.67 25.05
N SER A 320 6.62 -21.07 26.05
CA SER A 320 7.77 -21.92 25.81
C SER A 320 7.38 -23.40 25.74
N PHE A 321 7.50 -23.99 24.54
CA PHE A 321 7.41 -25.45 24.37
C PHE A 321 8.71 -26.20 24.71
N ARG A 322 9.73 -25.49 25.22
CA ARG A 322 11.01 -26.07 25.65
C ARG A 322 11.07 -26.28 27.16
N ASP A 323 10.41 -25.42 27.92
CA ASP A 323 10.60 -25.32 29.36
C ASP A 323 9.70 -26.34 30.11
N PRO A 324 10.27 -27.21 30.96
CA PRO A 324 9.47 -28.12 31.79
C PRO A 324 8.50 -27.44 32.73
N ALA A 325 8.80 -26.22 33.18
CA ALA A 325 7.93 -25.49 34.09
C ALA A 325 6.60 -25.06 33.44
N GLN A 326 6.42 -25.28 32.14
CA GLN A 326 5.24 -24.86 31.38
C GLN A 326 4.18 -25.95 31.25
N GLU A 327 4.43 -27.21 31.62
CA GLU A 327 3.43 -28.29 31.46
C GLU A 327 2.10 -27.96 32.16
N GLY A 328 2.16 -27.38 33.37
CA GLY A 328 0.96 -26.96 34.11
C GLY A 328 0.28 -25.68 33.58
N ILE A 329 0.94 -24.91 32.70
CA ILE A 329 0.37 -23.65 32.19
C ILE A 329 -0.75 -23.90 31.19
N PHE A 330 -0.68 -25.00 30.42
CA PHE A 330 -1.65 -25.33 29.38
C PHE A 330 -3.02 -25.60 30.02
N SER A 331 -3.07 -26.55 30.97
CA SER A 331 -4.30 -26.85 31.72
C SER A 331 -4.79 -25.67 32.56
N LEU A 332 -3.92 -24.73 32.98
CA LEU A 332 -4.33 -23.52 33.70
C LEU A 332 -5.17 -22.58 32.82
N TYR A 333 -4.78 -22.34 31.56
CA TYR A 333 -5.57 -21.50 30.64
C TYR A 333 -6.95 -22.09 30.38
N ARG A 334 -7.01 -23.40 30.18
CA ARG A 334 -8.25 -24.16 30.06
C ARG A 334 -9.13 -23.99 31.29
N ALA A 335 -8.58 -24.25 32.48
CA ALA A 335 -9.33 -24.16 33.74
C ALA A 335 -9.86 -22.75 34.00
N PHE A 336 -9.12 -21.71 33.59
CA PHE A 336 -9.53 -20.32 33.76
C PHE A 336 -10.61 -19.88 32.77
N THR A 337 -10.51 -20.30 31.50
CA THR A 337 -11.41 -19.81 30.44
C THR A 337 -12.62 -20.71 30.20
N GLY A 338 -12.50 -22.01 30.47
CA GLY A 338 -13.47 -23.02 30.05
C GLY A 338 -13.55 -23.22 28.53
N LEU A 339 -12.62 -22.66 27.75
CA LEU A 339 -12.59 -22.67 26.29
C LEU A 339 -11.38 -23.46 25.77
N HIS A 340 -11.46 -23.92 24.51
CA HIS A 340 -10.28 -24.44 23.81
C HIS A 340 -9.28 -23.32 23.51
N VAL A 341 -7.99 -23.63 23.64
CA VAL A 341 -6.90 -22.67 23.50
C VAL A 341 -5.98 -23.05 22.33
N LEU A 342 -5.59 -22.07 21.52
CA LEU A 342 -4.48 -22.20 20.58
C LEU A 342 -3.21 -21.62 21.20
N HIS A 343 -2.28 -22.49 21.53
CA HIS A 343 -0.96 -22.12 22.04
C HIS A 343 0.02 -21.86 20.90
N VAL A 344 0.29 -20.59 20.61
CA VAL A 344 1.40 -20.20 19.74
C VAL A 344 2.68 -20.11 20.56
N GLY A 345 3.64 -20.97 20.23
CA GLY A 345 4.93 -21.02 20.91
C GLY A 345 5.71 -19.71 20.76
N GLY A 346 6.61 -19.39 21.69
CA GLY A 346 7.53 -18.25 21.55
C GLY A 346 8.73 -18.58 20.68
N PHE A 347 9.37 -17.57 20.10
CA PHE A 347 10.45 -17.73 19.11
C PHE A 347 11.73 -18.46 19.59
N TRP A 348 11.84 -18.77 20.88
CA TRP A 348 13.03 -19.32 21.56
C TRP A 348 13.11 -20.86 21.58
N TRP A 349 12.40 -21.55 20.70
CA TRP A 349 12.44 -23.01 20.61
C TRP A 349 13.54 -23.60 19.69
N PRO A 350 14.04 -22.94 18.61
CA PRO A 350 15.15 -23.46 17.83
C PRO A 350 16.51 -23.19 18.51
N GLY A 351 17.38 -24.22 18.56
CA GLY A 351 18.81 -24.08 18.87
C GLY A 351 19.22 -23.88 20.34
N LYS A 352 20.54 -23.78 20.56
CA LYS A 352 21.21 -23.51 21.85
C LYS A 352 21.50 -22.03 22.05
N LYS A 353 21.73 -21.27 20.96
CA LYS A 353 22.09 -19.85 21.01
C LYS A 353 21.12 -19.01 20.18
N PRO A 354 20.32 -18.15 20.84
CA PRO A 354 19.23 -17.45 20.20
C PRO A 354 19.61 -16.69 18.91
N ALA A 355 20.43 -15.64 18.98
CA ALA A 355 20.61 -14.72 17.84
C ALA A 355 21.34 -15.27 16.57
N VAL A 356 22.04 -16.40 16.64
CA VAL A 356 22.87 -16.92 15.51
C VAL A 356 22.23 -18.15 14.85
N GLU A 357 21.49 -18.95 15.61
CA GLU A 357 20.93 -20.22 15.13
C GLU A 357 19.47 -20.10 14.68
N TRP A 358 18.72 -19.08 15.14
CA TRP A 358 17.34 -18.80 14.70
C TRP A 358 17.18 -18.63 13.19
N TYR A 359 18.24 -18.15 12.55
CA TYR A 359 18.33 -17.95 11.11
C TYR A 359 19.49 -18.73 10.50
N GLY A 360 19.92 -19.78 11.20
CA GLY A 360 21.08 -20.64 10.95
C GLY A 360 21.00 -21.51 9.69
N GLY A 361 19.97 -21.29 8.86
CA GLY A 361 19.55 -22.16 7.75
C GLY A 361 19.29 -23.59 8.21
N TYR A 362 19.50 -24.58 7.33
CA TYR A 362 19.10 -25.97 7.55
C TYR A 362 19.52 -26.54 8.93
N ARG A 363 20.75 -26.29 9.40
CA ARG A 363 21.21 -26.86 10.68
C ARG A 363 20.52 -26.28 11.92
N GLY A 364 20.09 -25.01 11.86
CA GLY A 364 19.44 -24.34 13.00
C GLY A 364 18.11 -24.96 13.39
N TRP A 365 17.42 -25.61 12.44
CA TRP A 365 16.11 -26.22 12.65
C TRP A 365 16.17 -27.69 13.09
N HIS A 366 17.27 -28.39 12.82
CA HIS A 366 17.44 -29.81 13.17
C HIS A 366 17.71 -30.01 14.68
N ASP A 367 18.44 -29.09 15.31
CA ASP A 367 18.77 -29.14 16.75
C ASP A 367 17.70 -28.45 17.62
N SER A 368 16.44 -28.65 17.27
CA SER A 368 15.29 -28.10 17.99
C SER A 368 15.18 -28.72 19.39
N ARG A 369 14.93 -27.88 20.41
CA ARG A 369 14.78 -28.30 21.81
C ARG A 369 13.31 -28.37 22.26
N LEU A 370 12.39 -28.47 21.30
CA LEU A 370 10.98 -28.67 21.61
C LEU A 370 10.80 -29.95 22.42
N ARG A 371 10.04 -29.86 23.52
CA ARG A 371 9.66 -31.00 24.34
C ARG A 371 8.33 -31.55 23.83
N LYS A 372 8.33 -32.83 23.43
CA LYS A 372 7.11 -33.51 22.97
C LYS A 372 6.08 -33.58 24.09
N GLU A 373 6.53 -33.64 25.34
CA GLU A 373 5.67 -33.65 26.52
C GLU A 373 4.82 -32.37 26.61
N ASN A 374 5.39 -31.19 26.28
CA ASN A 374 4.64 -29.93 26.32
C ASN A 374 3.60 -29.86 25.19
N LEU A 375 3.93 -30.37 24.00
CA LEU A 375 2.97 -30.45 22.89
C LEU A 375 1.84 -31.44 23.23
N ALA A 376 2.18 -32.60 23.77
CA ALA A 376 1.21 -33.58 24.24
C ALA A 376 0.33 -33.02 25.37
N ALA A 377 0.89 -32.26 26.30
CA ALA A 377 0.14 -31.63 27.38
C ALA A 377 -0.87 -30.60 26.84
N ALA A 378 -0.49 -29.81 25.82
CA ALA A 378 -1.45 -28.95 25.13
C ALA A 378 -2.58 -29.78 24.48
N SER A 379 -2.25 -30.87 23.80
CA SER A 379 -3.27 -31.69 23.12
C SER A 379 -4.17 -32.51 24.06
N GLN A 380 -3.71 -32.87 25.26
CA GLN A 380 -4.44 -33.74 26.19
C GLN A 380 -5.82 -33.20 26.58
N ASP A 381 -5.94 -31.88 26.70
CA ASP A 381 -7.18 -31.20 27.07
C ASP A 381 -8.00 -30.71 25.85
N GLY A 382 -7.61 -31.15 24.64
CA GLY A 382 -8.20 -30.72 23.38
C GLY A 382 -7.80 -29.31 22.95
N ASP A 383 -6.74 -28.73 23.53
CA ASP A 383 -6.13 -27.50 23.05
C ASP A 383 -5.17 -27.80 21.87
N HIS A 384 -4.73 -26.75 21.18
CA HIS A 384 -3.94 -26.87 19.95
C HIS A 384 -2.60 -26.15 20.08
N ALA A 385 -1.57 -26.66 19.41
CA ALA A 385 -0.23 -26.10 19.43
C ALA A 385 0.21 -25.62 18.04
N ALA A 386 0.64 -24.36 17.96
CA ALA A 386 1.26 -23.79 16.78
C ALA A 386 2.73 -23.43 17.03
N LEU A 387 3.62 -23.85 16.15
CA LEU A 387 5.02 -23.45 16.21
C LEU A 387 5.22 -22.08 15.55
N TRP A 388 5.82 -21.13 16.27
CA TRP A 388 6.21 -19.82 15.74
C TRP A 388 7.42 -19.95 14.82
N LEU A 389 7.33 -19.37 13.62
CA LEU A 389 8.37 -19.34 12.61
C LEU A 389 8.60 -17.92 12.09
N PHE A 390 9.86 -17.56 11.81
CA PHE A 390 10.22 -16.33 11.11
C PHE A 390 10.65 -16.64 9.69
N ASP A 391 9.94 -16.03 8.73
CA ASP A 391 10.02 -16.45 7.32
C ASP A 391 10.50 -15.34 6.38
N LEU A 392 10.99 -14.24 6.95
CA LEU A 392 11.42 -13.09 6.19
C LEU A 392 12.94 -12.86 6.23
N TYR A 393 13.62 -13.33 7.28
CA TYR A 393 15.02 -13.03 7.55
C TYR A 393 15.92 -14.25 7.43
N PHE A 394 17.14 -14.03 6.95
CA PHE A 394 18.24 -14.97 7.11
C PHE A 394 19.44 -14.28 7.76
N SER A 395 20.26 -15.08 8.46
CA SER A 395 21.51 -14.60 9.06
C SER A 395 22.67 -14.87 8.11
N THR A 396 23.43 -13.84 7.75
CA THR A 396 24.67 -13.96 6.97
C THR A 396 25.75 -14.73 7.74
N ASN A 397 25.60 -14.89 9.06
CA ASN A 397 26.52 -15.66 9.89
C ASN A 397 26.24 -17.16 9.86
N ALA A 398 25.15 -17.62 9.22
CA ALA A 398 24.89 -19.05 9.18
C ALA A 398 25.78 -19.76 8.13
N PRO A 399 26.48 -20.84 8.50
CA PRO A 399 27.35 -21.58 7.58
C PRO A 399 26.62 -22.19 6.38
N SER A 400 25.30 -22.38 6.44
CA SER A 400 24.50 -22.88 5.32
C SER A 400 24.25 -21.83 4.23
N TRP A 401 24.42 -20.54 4.54
CA TRP A 401 24.17 -19.42 3.62
C TRP A 401 25.45 -18.89 2.96
N THR A 402 26.61 -19.15 3.55
CA THR A 402 27.90 -18.57 3.11
C THR A 402 28.42 -19.08 1.76
N TRP A 403 27.80 -20.12 1.16
CA TRP A 403 28.33 -20.78 -0.05
C TRP A 403 27.30 -21.10 -1.14
N ARG A 404 26.03 -20.66 -1.02
CA ARG A 404 24.95 -21.09 -1.94
C ARG A 404 24.18 -20.02 -2.70
N ILE A 405 24.56 -18.75 -2.67
CA ILE A 405 23.79 -17.72 -3.39
C ILE A 405 24.63 -16.91 -4.41
N PRO A 406 25.31 -17.52 -5.39
CA PRO A 406 25.67 -16.80 -6.61
C PRO A 406 24.40 -16.58 -7.44
N GLY A 407 23.95 -15.33 -7.55
CA GLY A 407 22.96 -14.94 -8.56
C GLY A 407 21.48 -14.98 -8.16
N ASP A 408 21.15 -15.08 -6.87
CA ASP A 408 19.81 -14.76 -6.37
C ASP A 408 19.85 -13.32 -5.81
N PRO A 409 19.61 -12.29 -6.64
CA PRO A 409 19.64 -10.93 -6.17
C PRO A 409 18.52 -10.77 -5.15
N VAL A 410 18.88 -10.56 -3.89
CA VAL A 410 18.20 -9.52 -3.11
C VAL A 410 18.56 -8.23 -3.85
N SER A 411 17.80 -7.91 -4.91
CA SER A 411 17.72 -6.52 -5.32
C SER A 411 17.37 -5.76 -4.04
N PRO A 412 18.06 -4.68 -3.70
CA PRO A 412 17.75 -3.90 -2.51
C PRO A 412 16.37 -3.27 -2.71
N TRP A 413 15.32 -4.08 -2.55
CA TRP A 413 13.96 -3.64 -2.43
C TRP A 413 13.93 -2.95 -1.07
N LYS A 414 14.20 -1.65 -1.09
CA LYS A 414 14.25 -0.73 0.04
C LYS A 414 12.94 0.03 0.31
N PRO A 415 11.71 -0.37 -0.11
CA PRO A 415 10.54 0.40 0.31
C PRO A 415 10.28 0.21 1.81
N TYR A 416 10.76 -0.88 2.40
CA TYR A 416 10.70 -1.15 3.83
C TYR A 416 12.11 -1.04 4.43
N ALA A 417 12.54 0.20 4.71
CA ALA A 417 13.64 0.40 5.66
C ALA A 417 13.13 0.09 7.07
N VAL A 418 12.71 -1.15 7.32
CA VAL A 418 12.60 -1.65 8.69
C VAL A 418 14.04 -1.92 9.10
N SER A 419 14.63 -0.99 9.84
CA SER A 419 15.77 -1.37 10.69
C SER A 419 15.24 -2.51 11.55
N PRO A 420 15.81 -3.73 11.45
CA PRO A 420 15.39 -4.81 12.33
C PRO A 420 15.49 -4.28 13.77
N PRO A 421 14.46 -4.48 14.61
CA PRO A 421 14.57 -4.17 16.02
C PRO A 421 15.62 -5.14 16.61
N ASP A 422 16.87 -4.68 16.71
CA ASP A 422 18.02 -5.33 17.35
C ASP A 422 18.36 -6.78 16.91
N PRO A 423 19.57 -7.00 16.37
CA PRO A 423 20.79 -6.76 17.15
C PRO A 423 21.82 -5.86 16.44
N PRO A 424 22.85 -5.40 17.17
CA PRO A 424 23.87 -4.44 16.71
C PRO A 424 24.76 -4.88 15.53
N SER A 425 24.57 -6.06 14.93
CA SER A 425 25.63 -6.72 14.14
C SER A 425 25.43 -6.76 12.62
N GLY A 426 24.39 -6.13 12.05
CA GLY A 426 24.22 -6.06 10.58
C GLY A 426 24.15 -7.41 9.86
N ALA A 427 23.87 -8.49 10.61
CA ALA A 427 23.97 -9.87 10.14
C ALA A 427 22.66 -10.41 9.57
N TRP A 428 21.56 -9.66 9.64
CA TRP A 428 20.26 -10.10 9.14
C TRP A 428 19.94 -9.45 7.80
N ARG A 429 19.41 -10.25 6.88
CA ARG A 429 19.05 -9.84 5.52
C ARG A 429 17.67 -10.39 5.19
N PHE A 430 16.92 -9.65 4.38
CA PHE A 430 15.67 -10.13 3.80
C PHE A 430 15.99 -11.17 2.72
N MET A 431 15.24 -12.27 2.69
CA MET A 431 15.24 -13.18 1.54
C MET A 431 14.06 -12.84 0.62
N CYS A 432 14.28 -12.96 -0.69
CA CYS A 432 13.19 -12.85 -1.64
C CYS A 432 12.23 -14.07 -1.48
N PRO A 433 10.94 -13.88 -1.19
CA PRO A 433 10.00 -15.01 -1.03
C PRO A 433 9.71 -15.74 -2.36
N ALA A 434 9.99 -15.10 -3.50
CA ALA A 434 9.89 -15.73 -4.80
C ALA A 434 11.11 -16.61 -5.15
N SER A 435 12.16 -16.59 -4.31
CA SER A 435 13.36 -17.35 -4.58
C SER A 435 13.15 -18.83 -4.29
N LYS A 436 13.56 -19.67 -5.24
CA LYS A 436 13.44 -21.12 -5.12
C LYS A 436 14.20 -21.64 -3.90
N THR A 437 15.35 -21.07 -3.59
CA THR A 437 16.14 -21.44 -2.41
C THR A 437 15.37 -21.18 -1.12
N TRP A 438 14.64 -20.07 -1.03
CA TRP A 438 13.80 -19.78 0.14
C TRP A 438 12.62 -20.76 0.25
N GLN A 439 11.91 -20.97 -0.86
CA GLN A 439 10.78 -21.90 -0.92
C GLN A 439 11.19 -23.33 -0.53
N ASP A 440 12.34 -23.81 -1.03
CA ASP A 440 12.86 -25.14 -0.73
C ASP A 440 13.25 -25.28 0.76
N LEU A 441 13.76 -24.21 1.38
CA LEU A 441 14.04 -24.22 2.82
C LEU A 441 12.75 -24.34 3.64
N HIS A 442 11.74 -23.52 3.34
CA HIS A 442 10.46 -23.54 4.07
C HIS A 442 9.79 -24.90 3.99
N ALA A 443 9.67 -25.45 2.78
CA ALA A 443 9.09 -26.78 2.56
C ALA A 443 9.85 -27.87 3.33
N TRP A 444 11.19 -27.87 3.26
CA TRP A 444 12.00 -28.83 4.01
C TRP A 444 11.82 -28.69 5.53
N ARG A 445 11.86 -27.46 6.05
CA ARG A 445 11.74 -27.17 7.48
C ARG A 445 10.39 -27.62 8.01
N GLU A 446 9.31 -27.29 7.32
CA GLU A 446 7.94 -27.65 7.75
C GLU A 446 7.73 -29.16 7.77
N VAL A 447 8.19 -29.88 6.73
CA VAL A 447 8.13 -31.35 6.71
C VAL A 447 8.93 -31.96 7.86
N LEU A 448 10.13 -31.43 8.13
CA LEU A 448 10.96 -31.89 9.24
C LEU A 448 10.25 -31.68 10.58
N LEU A 449 9.73 -30.47 10.84
CA LEU A 449 9.07 -30.14 12.10
C LEU A 449 7.76 -30.91 12.29
N GLN A 450 6.97 -31.09 11.23
CA GLN A 450 5.77 -31.92 11.28
C GLN A 450 6.13 -33.37 11.64
N THR A 451 7.17 -33.93 11.01
CA THR A 451 7.60 -35.31 11.26
C THR A 451 8.15 -35.50 12.68
N LEU A 452 8.89 -34.51 13.19
CA LEU A 452 9.53 -34.62 14.50
C LEU A 452 8.56 -34.36 15.67
N TYR A 453 7.64 -33.42 15.50
CA TYR A 453 6.87 -32.85 16.61
C TYR A 453 5.35 -32.89 16.44
N ASP A 454 4.87 -33.12 15.23
CA ASP A 454 3.44 -33.21 14.89
C ASP A 454 2.57 -32.07 15.48
N PRO A 455 2.93 -30.79 15.27
CA PRO A 455 2.10 -29.68 15.74
C PRO A 455 0.79 -29.58 14.94
N ASP A 456 -0.23 -28.96 15.52
CA ASP A 456 -1.51 -28.68 14.84
C ASP A 456 -1.37 -27.62 13.75
N ALA A 457 -0.44 -26.67 13.92
CA ALA A 457 -0.25 -25.56 13.01
C ALA A 457 1.16 -24.94 13.06
N PHE A 458 1.41 -24.05 12.11
CA PHE A 458 2.56 -23.15 12.08
C PHE A 458 2.05 -21.70 12.07
N TYR A 459 2.64 -20.86 12.91
CA TYR A 459 2.40 -19.42 12.94
C TYR A 459 3.60 -18.71 12.31
N PHE A 460 3.39 -18.07 11.17
CA PHE A 460 4.44 -17.38 10.43
C PHE A 460 4.42 -15.90 10.75
N ASP A 461 5.48 -15.42 11.38
CA ASP A 461 5.67 -14.02 11.73
C ASP A 461 6.58 -13.31 10.72
N ILE A 462 6.31 -12.02 10.49
CA ILE A 462 7.01 -11.18 9.53
C ILE A 462 8.06 -10.26 10.17
N GLY A 463 8.15 -10.18 11.50
CA GLY A 463 9.09 -9.33 12.24
C GLY A 463 8.51 -8.00 12.68
#